data_AF-A0A167UN79-F1
#
_entry.id   AF-A0A167UN79-F1
#
_cell.length_a   1.000
_cell.length_b   1.000
_cell.length_c   1.000
_cell.angle_alpha   90.00
_cell.angle_beta   90.00
_cell.angle_gamma   90.00
#
_symmetry.space_group_name_H-M   'P 1'
#
loop_
_entity.id
_entity.type
_entity.pdbx_description
1 polymer ?
#
loop_
_entity_poly.entity_id
_entity_poly.type
_entity_poly.pdbx_seq_one_letter_code
_entity_poly.pdbx_strand_id
1 'polypeptide(L)'
;MAGPDGDTPSDETAASDTPWTPKVRNKFETKSKSEFFDPCQEAAAKSIKCLHRNGGDRSMCQTYFQAYRDCKKIWLDKRKEERRKAGSFF
;
A
#
# COMPACT_ATOMS: atom_id res chain seq x y z
N MET A 1 34.62 3.67 -12.99
CA MET A 1 33.30 4.09 -13.51
C MET A 1 32.39 4.41 -12.33
N ALA A 2 31.59 5.47 -12.43
CA ALA A 2 30.62 5.89 -11.43
C ALA A 2 29.45 4.88 -11.29
N GLY A 3 28.86 4.77 -10.10
CA GLY A 3 27.57 4.10 -9.84
C GLY A 3 26.38 4.82 -10.51
N PRO A 4 25.13 4.33 -10.37
CA PRO A 4 24.46 4.06 -9.09
C PRO A 4 23.67 2.72 -9.14
N ASP A 5 22.93 2.18 -8.17
CA ASP A 5 22.11 2.71 -7.08
C ASP A 5 22.13 1.70 -5.92
N GLY A 6 22.17 2.23 -4.70
CA GLY A 6 22.06 1.44 -3.49
C GLY A 6 20.68 0.82 -3.35
N ASP A 7 20.59 -0.48 -3.62
CA ASP A 7 19.63 -1.34 -2.94
C ASP A 7 20.07 -1.39 -1.47
N THR A 8 19.66 -0.39 -0.70
CA THR A 8 19.70 -0.47 0.76
C THR A 8 18.43 -1.23 1.13
N PRO A 9 18.53 -2.50 1.55
CA PRO A 9 17.37 -3.20 2.10
C PRO A 9 17.00 -2.40 3.33
N SER A 10 15.84 -1.75 3.24
CA SER A 10 15.31 -0.94 4.31
C SER A 10 15.01 -1.87 5.47
N ASP A 11 15.93 -1.86 6.43
CA ASP A 11 15.79 -2.45 7.74
C ASP A 11 14.54 -1.88 8.42
N GLU A 12 13.43 -2.63 8.35
CA GLU A 12 12.35 -2.54 9.33
C GLU A 12 11.63 -3.90 9.38
N THR A 13 12.38 -4.87 9.88
CA THR A 13 11.85 -6.16 10.29
C THR A 13 11.17 -5.94 11.64
N ALA A 14 9.83 -5.78 11.69
CA ALA A 14 8.92 -6.10 12.84
C ALA A 14 7.54 -5.38 12.85
N ALA A 15 7.18 -4.52 11.88
CA ALA A 15 5.85 -3.86 11.82
C ALA A 15 5.06 -4.18 10.51
N SER A 16 5.43 -5.27 9.85
CA SER A 16 5.32 -5.49 8.41
C SER A 16 4.04 -6.18 7.96
N ASP A 17 2.86 -5.61 8.20
CA ASP A 17 1.61 -6.04 7.53
C ASP A 17 0.57 -4.93 7.31
N THR A 18 0.81 -3.69 7.77
CA THR A 18 -0.19 -2.61 7.65
C THR A 18 0.26 -1.51 6.68
N PRO A 19 -0.64 -1.01 5.81
CA PRO A 19 -0.34 0.08 4.88
C PRO A 19 -0.22 1.46 5.55
N TRP A 20 -0.36 1.54 6.88
CA TRP A 20 -0.42 2.79 7.62
C TRP A 20 0.94 3.13 8.25
N THR A 21 1.91 3.51 7.41
CA THR A 21 3.25 3.94 7.87
C THR A 21 3.44 5.46 7.73
N PRO A 22 4.29 6.11 8.55
CA PRO A 22 4.56 7.54 8.45
C PRO A 22 5.00 7.99 7.04
N LYS A 23 5.83 7.19 6.37
CA LYS A 23 6.32 7.44 5.02
C LYS A 23 5.18 7.45 3.99
N VAL A 24 4.30 6.44 4.06
CA VAL A 24 3.14 6.32 3.16
C VAL A 24 2.15 7.45 3.38
N ARG A 25 1.91 7.85 4.65
CA ARG A 25 1.07 9.00 4.99
C ARG A 25 1.62 10.31 4.43
N ASN A 26 2.89 10.61 4.71
CA ASN A 26 3.52 11.83 4.23
C ASN A 26 3.46 11.91 2.68
N LYS A 27 3.76 10.81 1.98
CA LYS A 27 3.63 10.76 0.52
C LYS A 27 2.19 11.00 0.04
N PHE A 28 1.20 10.47 0.74
CA PHE A 28 -0.21 10.73 0.42
C PHE A 28 -0.64 12.19 0.67
N GLU A 29 -0.09 12.84 1.69
CA GLU A 29 -0.40 14.23 2.03
C GLU A 29 0.30 15.24 1.12
N THR A 30 1.52 14.92 0.70
CA THR A 30 2.37 15.81 -0.13
C THR A 30 2.14 15.66 -1.62
N LYS A 31 1.47 14.59 -2.08
CA LYS A 31 1.19 14.39 -3.50
C LYS A 31 0.34 15.53 -4.08
N SER A 32 0.47 15.74 -5.39
CA SER A 32 -0.43 16.66 -6.09
C SER A 32 -1.88 16.15 -6.09
N LYS A 33 -2.85 17.07 -6.08
CA LYS A 33 -4.29 16.71 -6.04
C LYS A 33 -4.73 15.85 -7.22
N SER A 34 -4.06 15.96 -8.37
CA SER A 34 -4.31 15.18 -9.58
C SER A 34 -3.63 13.82 -9.61
N GLU A 35 -2.66 13.56 -8.72
CA GLU A 35 -1.87 12.33 -8.73
C GLU A 35 -2.60 11.19 -8.02
N PHE A 36 -2.62 10.02 -8.66
CA PHE A 36 -3.13 8.80 -8.05
C PHE A 36 -2.07 8.19 -7.13
N PHE A 37 -2.46 7.84 -5.90
CA PHE A 37 -1.59 7.16 -4.96
C PHE A 37 -2.36 6.03 -4.28
N ASP A 38 -1.86 4.81 -4.42
CA ASP A 38 -2.38 3.63 -3.75
C ASP A 38 -1.31 3.07 -2.78
N PRO A 39 -1.53 3.13 -1.46
CA PRO A 39 -0.60 2.56 -0.49
C PRO A 39 -0.51 1.02 -0.57
N CYS A 40 -1.45 0.38 -1.28
CA CYS A 40 -1.54 -1.07 -1.45
C CYS A 40 -0.99 -1.54 -2.80
N GLN A 41 -0.18 -0.71 -3.47
CA GLN A 41 0.36 -0.98 -4.81
C GLN A 41 1.16 -2.28 -4.88
N GLU A 42 1.86 -2.67 -3.82
CA GLU A 42 2.59 -3.95 -3.78
C GLU A 42 1.66 -5.16 -3.79
N ALA A 43 0.57 -5.13 -3.02
CA ALA A 43 -0.43 -6.19 -3.02
C ALA A 43 -1.13 -6.27 -4.38
N ALA A 44 -1.43 -5.13 -5.01
CA ALA A 44 -1.95 -5.06 -6.36
C ALA A 44 -0.97 -5.70 -7.37
N ALA A 45 0.31 -5.33 -7.32
CA ALA A 45 1.35 -5.87 -8.19
C ALA A 45 1.47 -7.39 -8.05
N LYS A 46 1.42 -7.93 -6.83
CA LYS A 46 1.41 -9.38 -6.57
C LYS A 46 0.21 -10.07 -7.22
N SER A 47 -0.99 -9.47 -7.10
CA SER A 47 -2.20 -10.01 -7.71
C SER A 47 -2.17 -10.00 -9.24
N ILE A 48 -1.64 -8.93 -9.85
CA ILE A 48 -1.44 -8.83 -11.30
C ILE A 48 -0.40 -9.85 -11.77
N LYS A 49 0.69 -10.02 -11.03
CA LYS A 49 1.73 -11.01 -11.32
C LYS A 49 1.19 -12.44 -11.26
N CYS A 50 0.25 -12.72 -10.35
CA CYS A 50 -0.46 -13.99 -10.30
C CYS A 50 -1.32 -14.19 -11.55
N LEU A 51 -2.10 -13.18 -11.96
CA LEU A 51 -2.91 -13.24 -13.17
C LEU A 51 -2.06 -13.50 -14.43
N HIS A 52 -0.95 -12.79 -14.59
CA HIS A 52 -0.06 -12.96 -15.74
C HIS A 52 0.52 -14.38 -15.84
N ARG A 53 0.71 -15.06 -14.71
CA ARG A 53 1.25 -16.44 -14.69
C ARG A 53 0.20 -17.51 -14.92
N ASN A 54 -1.04 -17.24 -14.55
CA ASN A 54 -2.14 -18.22 -14.61
C ASN A 54 -3.12 -17.91 -15.76
N GLY A 55 -2.68 -17.21 -16.81
CA GLY A 55 -3.52 -16.90 -17.97
C GLY A 55 -4.74 -16.03 -17.66
N GLY A 56 -4.70 -15.26 -16.57
CA GLY A 56 -5.82 -14.46 -16.11
C GLY A 56 -6.84 -15.19 -15.22
N ASP A 57 -6.55 -16.43 -14.81
CA ASP A 57 -7.45 -17.16 -13.91
C ASP A 57 -7.46 -16.52 -12.52
N ARG A 58 -8.61 -15.94 -12.17
CA ARG A 58 -8.85 -15.23 -10.92
C ARG A 58 -9.02 -16.19 -9.74
N SER A 59 -9.45 -17.42 -9.97
CA SER A 59 -9.68 -18.41 -8.92
C SER A 59 -8.38 -18.78 -8.20
N MET A 60 -7.27 -18.83 -8.96
CA MET A 60 -5.93 -19.11 -8.46
C MET A 60 -5.30 -17.95 -7.67
N CYS A 61 -5.86 -16.74 -7.80
CA CYS A 61 -5.27 -15.51 -7.25
C CYS A 61 -6.06 -14.90 -6.09
N GLN A 62 -7.06 -15.61 -5.54
CA GLN A 62 -7.96 -15.07 -4.51
C GLN A 62 -7.23 -14.52 -3.28
N THR A 63 -6.19 -15.22 -2.81
CA THR A 63 -5.39 -14.78 -1.65
C THR A 63 -4.71 -13.43 -1.91
N TYR A 64 -4.22 -13.19 -3.13
CA TYR A 64 -3.60 -11.91 -3.48
C TYR A 64 -4.62 -10.77 -3.57
N PHE A 65 -5.82 -11.05 -4.11
CA PHE A 65 -6.90 -10.07 -4.11
C PHE A 65 -7.39 -9.76 -2.70
N GLN A 66 -7.44 -10.77 -1.82
CA GLN A 66 -7.82 -10.61 -0.43
C GLN A 66 -6.83 -9.70 0.30
N ALA A 67 -5.52 -9.95 0.14
CA ALA A 67 -4.48 -9.09 0.68
C ALA A 67 -4.61 -7.63 0.21
N TYR A 68 -4.93 -7.39 -1.07
CA TYR A 68 -5.17 -6.03 -1.58
C TYR A 68 -6.39 -5.37 -0.93
N ARG A 69 -7.50 -6.11 -0.78
CA ARG A 69 -8.72 -5.60 -0.13
C ARG A 69 -8.50 -5.28 1.34
N ASP A 70 -7.83 -6.16 2.06
CA ASP A 70 -7.55 -6.00 3.49
C ASP A 70 -6.63 -4.81 3.74
N CYS A 71 -5.59 -4.66 2.93
CA CYS A 71 -4.74 -3.48 2.92
C CYS A 71 -5.58 -2.20 2.73
N LYS A 72 -6.40 -2.15 1.67
CA LYS A 72 -7.20 -0.96 1.37
C LYS A 72 -8.20 -0.64 2.48
N LYS A 73 -8.77 -1.67 3.11
CA LYS A 73 -9.68 -1.53 4.25
C LYS A 73 -8.98 -0.89 5.44
N ILE A 74 -7.81 -1.42 5.85
CA ILE A 74 -7.02 -0.88 6.96
C ILE A 74 -6.67 0.60 6.70
N TRP A 75 -6.22 0.92 5.48
CA TRP A 75 -5.90 2.29 5.10
C TRP A 75 -7.10 3.24 5.24
N LEU A 76 -8.26 2.86 4.69
CA LEU A 76 -9.46 3.69 4.75
C LEU A 76 -9.99 3.85 6.18
N ASP A 77 -9.96 2.77 6.97
CA ASP A 77 -10.42 2.78 8.36
C ASP A 77 -9.56 3.71 9.21
N LYS A 78 -8.23 3.63 9.08
CA LYS A 78 -7.31 4.54 9.78
C LYS A 78 -7.49 5.99 9.35
N ARG A 79 -7.66 6.25 8.06
CA ARG A 79 -7.90 7.61 7.57
C ARG A 79 -9.27 8.16 7.99
N LYS A 80 -10.27 7.30 8.19
CA LYS A 80 -11.57 7.69 8.75
C LYS A 80 -11.43 7.98 10.25
N GLU A 81 -10.67 7.19 10.98
CA GLU A 81 -10.37 7.37 12.40
C GLU A 81 -9.66 8.70 12.66
N GLU A 82 -8.60 9.01 11.91
CA GLU A 82 -7.87 10.28 12.04
C GLU A 82 -8.74 11.50 11.70
N ARG A 83 -9.57 11.41 10.65
CA ARG A 83 -10.55 12.47 10.35
C ARG A 83 -11.57 12.67 11.46
N ARG A 84 -12.04 11.57 12.07
CA ARG A 84 -12.97 11.63 13.20
C ARG A 84 -12.32 12.28 14.42
N LYS A 85 -11.06 11.95 14.73
CA LYS A 85 -10.30 12.58 15.82
C LYS A 85 -10.07 14.07 15.55
N ALA A 86 -9.63 14.42 14.35
CA ALA A 86 -9.39 15.81 13.96
C ALA A 86 -10.67 16.67 14.04
N GLY A 87 -11.81 16.13 13.61
CA GLY A 87 -13.11 16.82 13.71
C GLY A 87 -13.80 16.72 15.07
N SER A 88 -13.27 15.93 16.01
CA SER A 88 -13.80 15.79 17.38
C SER A 88 -13.10 16.71 18.38
N PHE A 89 -12.04 17.39 17.97
CA PHE A 89 -11.24 18.31 18.79
C PHE A 89 -11.60 19.80 18.56
N PHE A 90 -12.65 20.06 17.76
CA PHE A 90 -13.32 21.35 17.58
C PHE A 90 -14.80 21.17 17.94
#